data_AF-A0A258ZAX5-F1
#
_entry.id   AF-A0A258ZAX5-F1
#
_cell.length_a   1.000
_cell.length_b   1.000
_cell.length_c   1.000
_cell.angle_alpha   90.00
_cell.angle_beta   90.00
_cell.angle_gamma   90.00
#
_symmetry.space_group_name_H-M   'P 1'
#
loop_
_entity.id
_entity.type
_entity.pdbx_description
1 polymer ?
#
loop_
_entity_poly.entity_id
_entity_poly.type
_entity_poly.pdbx_seq_one_letter_code
_entity_poly.pdbx_strand_id
1 'polypeptide(L)'
;MLTYGVTDIQNKPSLMKIMDVAEIIDRRAHTTVGYFISSKYESFILPIIEKIDREEKLAKLHKLKNHQDLEFAELGVDDGIK
;
A
#
# COMPACT_ATOMS: atom_id res chain seq x y z
N MET A 1 -19.51 2.67 -7.43
CA MET A 1 -18.80 1.66 -6.62
C MET A 1 -19.77 1.13 -5.59
N LEU A 2 -19.80 -0.19 -5.34
CA LEU A 2 -20.70 -0.76 -4.34
C LEU A 2 -20.17 -0.44 -2.94
N THR A 3 -21.04 0.04 -2.04
CA THR A 3 -20.68 0.39 -0.66
C THR A 3 -21.36 -0.57 0.31
N TYR A 4 -20.57 -1.12 1.24
CA TYR A 4 -21.07 -2.02 2.27
C TYR A 4 -20.72 -1.48 3.65
N GLY A 5 -21.69 -1.52 4.56
CA GLY A 5 -21.45 -1.19 5.96
C GLY A 5 -20.69 -2.32 6.65
N VAL A 6 -19.75 -1.99 7.53
CA VAL A 6 -19.08 -2.99 8.40
C VAL A 6 -20.13 -3.86 9.13
N THR A 7 -21.21 -3.24 9.62
CA THR A 7 -22.30 -3.94 10.31
C THR A 7 -23.06 -4.90 9.39
N ASP A 8 -23.23 -4.60 8.10
CA ASP A 8 -23.92 -5.49 7.17
C ASP A 8 -23.12 -6.78 6.93
N ILE A 9 -21.80 -6.62 6.81
CA ILE A 9 -20.87 -7.73 6.61
C ILE A 9 -20.83 -8.61 7.87
N GLN A 10 -20.85 -8.00 9.06
CA GLN A 10 -20.92 -8.74 10.32
C GLN A 10 -22.23 -9.52 10.46
N ASN A 11 -23.36 -8.90 10.12
CA ASN A 11 -24.68 -9.55 10.21
C ASN A 11 -24.88 -10.64 9.15
N LYS A 12 -24.29 -10.47 7.96
CA LYS A 12 -24.39 -11.44 6.87
C LYS A 12 -23.04 -11.64 6.16
N PRO A 13 -22.13 -12.44 6.75
CA PRO A 13 -20.81 -12.71 6.17
C PRO A 13 -20.85 -13.34 4.78
N SER A 14 -21.95 -14.01 4.42
CA SER A 14 -22.13 -14.59 3.08
C SER A 14 -22.09 -13.56 1.96
N LEU A 15 -22.31 -12.26 2.26
CA LEU A 15 -22.19 -11.18 1.28
C LEU A 15 -20.78 -11.14 0.66
N MET A 16 -19.73 -11.47 1.41
CA MET A 16 -18.35 -11.47 0.90
C MET A 16 -18.12 -12.45 -0.26
N LYS A 17 -18.95 -13.50 -0.39
CA LYS A 17 -18.85 -14.44 -1.52
C LYS A 17 -19.37 -13.86 -2.84
N ILE A 18 -20.27 -12.89 -2.75
CA ILE A 18 -20.95 -12.25 -3.89
C ILE A 18 -20.21 -10.96 -4.27
N MET A 19 -19.61 -10.28 -3.30
CA MET A 19 -18.87 -9.05 -3.50
C MET A 19 -17.62 -9.30 -4.36
N ASP A 20 -17.50 -8.54 -5.45
CA ASP A 20 -16.31 -8.53 -6.30
C ASP A 20 -15.35 -7.40 -5.90
N VAL A 21 -15.82 -6.14 -5.94
CA VAL A 21 -15.09 -4.95 -5.47
C VAL A 21 -16.05 -4.03 -4.72
N ALA A 22 -15.68 -3.63 -3.52
CA ALA A 22 -16.54 -2.84 -2.65
C ALA A 22 -15.77 -1.86 -1.77
N GLU A 23 -16.38 -0.71 -1.50
CA GLU A 23 -15.97 0.21 -0.46
C GLU A 23 -16.61 -0.19 0.86
N ILE A 24 -15.80 -0.30 1.90
CA ILE A 24 -16.23 -0.64 3.25
C ILE A 24 -16.32 0.65 4.06
N ILE A 25 -17.54 0.97 4.50
CA ILE A 25 -17.83 2.17 5.28
C ILE A 25 -18.27 1.80 6.70
N ASP A 26 -17.84 2.60 7.66
CA ASP A 26 -18.49 2.64 8.95
C ASP A 26 -19.64 3.64 8.88
N ARG A 27 -20.87 3.13 8.85
CA ARG A 27 -22.08 3.96 8.79
C ARG A 27 -22.31 4.76 10.07
N ARG A 28 -21.74 4.36 11.20
CA ARG A 28 -21.90 5.07 12.48
C ARG A 28 -20.93 6.24 12.57
N ALA A 29 -19.68 6.02 12.15
CA ALA A 29 -18.66 7.06 12.14
C ALA A 29 -18.71 7.95 10.88
N HIS A 30 -19.52 7.59 9.88
CA HIS A 30 -19.55 8.23 8.55
C HIS A 30 -18.17 8.29 7.88
N THR A 31 -17.33 7.29 8.14
CA THR A 31 -15.97 7.20 7.61
C THR A 31 -15.80 5.99 6.70
N THR A 32 -14.98 6.15 5.66
CA THR A 32 -14.51 5.03 4.84
C THR A 32 -13.40 4.30 5.59
N VAL A 33 -13.58 2.99 5.80
CA VAL A 33 -12.61 2.13 6.49
C VAL A 33 -11.58 1.60 5.51
N GLY A 34 -12.01 1.29 4.28
CA GLY A 34 -11.12 0.81 3.23
C GLY A 34 -11.88 0.16 2.08
N TYR A 35 -11.18 -0.66 1.32
CA TYR A 35 -11.72 -1.35 0.16
C TYR A 35 -11.56 -2.86 0.30
N PHE A 36 -12.55 -3.59 -0.17
CA PHE A 36 -12.55 -5.03 -0.28
C PHE A 36 -12.45 -5.42 -1.76
N ILE A 37 -11.56 -6.36 -2.06
CA ILE A 37 -11.44 -6.97 -3.38
C ILE A 37 -11.45 -8.49 -3.19
N SER A 38 -12.28 -9.16 -3.99
CA SER A 38 -12.43 -10.61 -3.95
C SER A 38 -11.12 -11.33 -4.31
N SER A 39 -10.86 -12.46 -3.65
CA SER A 39 -9.69 -13.32 -3.92
C SER A 39 -9.66 -13.87 -5.35
N LYS A 40 -10.78 -13.84 -6.09
CA LYS A 40 -10.81 -14.14 -7.53
C LYS A 40 -9.78 -13.34 -8.33
N TYR A 41 -9.47 -12.13 -7.87
CA TYR A 41 -8.55 -11.21 -8.54
C TYR A 41 -7.12 -11.25 -7.95
N GLU A 42 -6.87 -12.11 -6.96
CA GLU A 42 -5.59 -12.19 -6.25
C GLU A 42 -4.41 -12.38 -7.20
N SER A 43 -4.53 -13.30 -8.17
CA SER A 43 -3.49 -13.56 -9.18
C SER A 43 -3.13 -12.36 -10.04
N PHE A 44 -4.07 -11.43 -10.26
CA PHE A 44 -3.84 -10.21 -11.03
C PHE A 44 -3.29 -9.07 -10.16
N ILE A 45 -3.69 -9.03 -8.88
CA ILE A 45 -3.38 -7.92 -7.98
C ILE A 45 -2.05 -8.11 -7.26
N LEU A 46 -1.72 -9.33 -6.82
CA LEU A 46 -0.48 -9.60 -6.09
C LEU A 46 0.78 -9.14 -6.83
N PRO A 47 0.97 -9.45 -8.14
CA PRO A 47 2.17 -9.01 -8.85
C PRO A 47 2.29 -7.48 -8.93
N ILE A 48 1.16 -6.78 -8.96
CA ILE A 48 1.11 -5.32 -8.98
C ILE A 48 1.48 -4.76 -7.60
N ILE A 49 0.95 -5.34 -6.51
CA ILE A 49 1.32 -4.95 -5.14
C ILE A 49 2.81 -5.15 -4.90
N GLU A 50 3.36 -6.31 -5.29
CA GLU A 50 4.79 -6.61 -5.13
C GLU A 50 5.68 -5.64 -5.93
N LYS A 51 5.25 -5.27 -7.13
CA LYS A 51 5.95 -4.27 -7.95
C LYS A 51 5.96 -2.91 -7.25
N ILE A 52 4.82 -2.45 -6.75
CA ILE A 52 4.70 -1.17 -6.04
C ILE A 52 5.59 -1.16 -4.78
N ASP A 53 5.55 -2.21 -3.96
CA ASP A 53 6.37 -2.30 -2.75
C ASP A 53 7.88 -2.30 -3.07
N ARG A 54 8.28 -2.98 -4.16
CA ARG A 54 9.67 -2.95 -4.63
C ARG A 54 10.09 -1.54 -5.06
N GLU A 55 9.25 -0.85 -5.83
CA GLU A 55 9.52 0.51 -6.30
C GLU A 55 9.61 1.50 -5.12
N GLU A 56 8.73 1.39 -4.12
CA GLU A 56 8.81 2.22 -2.91
C GLU A 56 10.10 1.98 -2.11
N LYS A 57 10.51 0.71 -1.96
CA LYS A 57 11.76 0.35 -1.28
C LYS A 57 12.97 0.90 -2.02
N LEU A 58 13.00 0.77 -3.34
CA LEU A 58 14.07 1.35 -4.17
C LEU A 58 14.10 2.87 -4.07
N ALA A 59 12.94 3.53 -4.10
CA ALA A 59 12.86 4.98 -3.94
C ALA A 59 13.37 5.44 -2.57
N LYS A 60 13.06 4.71 -1.49
CA LYS A 60 13.60 4.98 -0.14
C LYS A 60 15.13 4.79 -0.10
N LEU A 61 15.65 3.72 -0.70
CA LEU A 61 17.09 3.48 -0.79
C LEU A 61 17.80 4.59 -1.58
N HIS A 62 17.24 5.02 -2.71
CA HIS A 62 17.79 6.15 -3.47
C HIS A 62 17.80 7.44 -2.67
N LYS A 63 16.74 7.73 -1.89
CA LYS A 63 16.72 8.90 -0.99
C LYS A 63 17.80 8.82 0.09
N LEU A 64 17.97 7.66 0.71
CA LEU A 64 19.00 7.44 1.74
C LEU A 64 20.41 7.56 1.18
N LYS A 65 20.66 6.97 0.00
CA LYS A 65 21.93 7.09 -0.70
C LYS A 65 22.22 8.54 -1.06
N ASN A 66 21.25 9.26 -1.63
CA ASN A 66 21.44 10.67 -1.97
C ASN A 66 21.71 11.53 -0.74
N HIS A 67 21.14 11.19 0.42
CA HIS A 67 21.41 11.90 1.67
C HIS A 67 22.82 11.61 2.18
N GLN A 68 23.26 10.36 2.16
CA GLN A 68 24.65 10.00 2.49
C GLN A 68 25.63 10.68 1.53
N ASP A 69 25.40 10.60 0.22
CA ASP A 69 26.27 11.22 -0.78
C ASP A 69 26.34 12.74 -0.60
N LEU A 70 25.25 13.40 -0.17
CA LEU A 70 25.25 14.82 0.22
C LEU A 70 26.07 15.08 1.48
N GLU A 71 25.91 14.27 2.53
CA GLU A 71 26.70 14.39 3.76
C GLU A 71 28.20 14.19 3.46
N PHE A 72 28.56 13.22 2.61
CA PHE A 72 29.93 13.00 2.13
C PHE A 72 30.46 14.20 1.34
N ALA A 73 29.65 14.76 0.43
CA ALA A 73 30.02 15.93 -0.36
C ALA A 73 30.17 17.21 0.50
N GLU A 74 29.35 17.38 1.54
CA GLU A 74 29.44 18.49 2.49
C GLU A 74 30.61 18.34 3.48
N LEU A 75 30.94 17.11 3.88
CA LEU A 75 32.07 16.83 4.78
C LEU A 75 33.45 16.92 4.11
N GLY A 76 33.54 17.06 2.78
CA GLY A 76 34.80 17.23 2.07
C GLY A 76 35.83 16.16 2.46
N VAL A 77 35.41 14.90 2.51
CA VAL A 77 36.30 13.80 2.92
C VAL A 77 37.25 13.51 1.77
N ASP A 78 38.54 13.71 2.02
CA ASP A 78 39.64 13.25 1.19
C ASP A 78 39.54 11.72 1.08
N ASP A 79 39.13 11.21 -0.09
CA ASP A 79 38.79 9.80 -0.34
C ASP A 79 39.97 8.82 -0.17
N GLY A 80 41.14 9.28 0.29
CA GLY A 80 42.27 8.42 0.65
C GLY A 80 42.86 7.60 -0.50
N ILE A 81 42.40 7.81 -1.74
CA ILE A 81 42.99 7.25 -2.95
C ILE A 81 44.19 8.13 -3.32
N LYS A 82 45.36 7.75 -2.82
CA LYS A 82 46.66 8.21 -3.34
C LYS A 82 47.01 7.50 -4.64
#